data_AF-A0A2V9N2X5-F1
#
_entry.id   AF-A0A2V9N2X5-F1
#
_cell.length_a   1.000
_cell.length_b   1.000
_cell.length_c   1.000
_cell.angle_alpha   90.00
_cell.angle_beta   90.00
_cell.angle_gamma   90.00
#
_symmetry.space_group_name_H-M   'P 1'
#
loop_
_entity.id
_entity.type
_entity.pdbx_description
1 polymer ?
#
loop_
_entity_poly.entity_id
_entity_poly.type
_entity_poly.pdbx_seq_one_letter_code
_entity_poly.pdbx_strand_id
1 'polypeptide(L)'
;MIFYSFDPITGRGRQLAISQDIQAENFDVSPDGSKVAWNAFDPVAGLIRLLSFENGKTSELKIEGWNALSSLDWAMDGKGLFVSSVTLRDSTLLYVDLQGRANALWHQDYPETWGAPSPDGHHLAMLGGTQDRNVWMLENF
;
A
#
# COMPACT_ATOMS: atom_id res chain seq x y z
N MET A 1 -5.10 6.09 14.76
CA MET A 1 -4.00 6.98 14.34
C MET A 1 -4.40 8.45 14.46
N ILE A 2 -3.50 9.31 14.94
CA ILE A 2 -3.68 10.78 14.97
C ILE A 2 -2.52 11.39 14.18
N PHE A 3 -2.83 12.33 13.28
CA PHE A 3 -1.85 13.03 12.46
C PHE A 3 -1.68 14.47 12.94
N TYR A 4 -0.44 14.91 13.03
CA TYR A 4 -0.07 16.29 13.35
C TYR A 4 0.81 16.84 12.22
N SER A 5 0.70 18.15 11.95
CA SER A 5 1.72 18.83 11.16
C SER A 5 3.03 18.86 11.96
N PHE A 6 4.16 18.81 11.27
CA PHE A 6 5.47 18.86 11.89
C PHE A 6 6.35 19.87 11.14
N ASP A 7 6.93 20.80 11.89
CA ASP A 7 7.96 21.70 11.40
C ASP A 7 9.29 21.29 12.06
N PRO A 8 10.37 21.05 11.28
CA PRO A 8 11.62 20.52 11.84
C PRO A 8 12.35 21.51 12.77
N ILE A 9 11.98 22.79 12.75
CA ILE A 9 12.59 23.84 13.58
C ILE A 9 11.77 24.06 14.85
N THR A 10 10.46 24.14 14.74
CA THR A 10 9.53 24.51 15.83
C THR A 10 8.83 23.31 16.47
N GLY A 11 8.89 22.14 15.82
CA GLY A 11 8.39 20.87 16.32
C GLY A 11 6.93 20.58 15.92
N ARG A 12 6.20 19.92 16.82
CA ARG A 12 4.81 19.49 16.58
C ARG A 12 3.90 20.70 16.43
N GLY A 13 3.20 20.78 15.30
CA GLY A 13 2.17 21.77 15.05
C GLY A 13 0.76 21.28 15.38
N ARG A 14 -0.22 21.73 14.59
CA ARG A 14 -1.64 21.43 14.80
C ARG A 14 -1.98 19.97 14.46
N GLN A 15 -3.03 19.46 15.07
CA GLN A 15 -3.65 18.20 14.63
C GLN A 15 -4.29 18.39 13.25
N LEU A 16 -4.01 17.47 12.32
CA LEU A 16 -4.54 17.46 10.96
C LEU A 16 -5.75 16.54 10.83
N ALA A 17 -5.66 15.34 11.40
CA ALA A 17 -6.73 14.35 11.31
C ALA A 17 -6.62 13.27 12.38
N ILE A 18 -7.72 12.54 12.56
CA ILE A 18 -7.78 11.31 13.36
C ILE A 18 -8.52 10.26 12.53
N SER A 19 -8.00 9.03 12.54
CA SER A 19 -8.67 7.87 11.95
C SER A 19 -8.52 6.68 12.89
N GLN A 20 -9.61 5.97 13.17
CA GLN A 20 -9.58 4.75 13.98
C GLN A 20 -9.27 3.51 13.12
N ASP A 21 -9.33 3.64 11.80
CA ASP A 21 -9.26 2.52 10.86
C ASP A 21 -7.84 2.21 10.39
N ILE A 22 -6.90 3.15 10.60
CA ILE A 22 -5.51 2.99 10.14
C ILE A 22 -4.75 2.09 11.10
N GLN A 23 -4.28 0.96 10.58
CA GLN A 23 -3.27 0.12 11.23
C GLN A 23 -1.88 0.74 11.01
N ALA A 24 -1.02 0.68 12.03
CA ALA A 24 0.20 1.49 12.07
C ALA A 24 1.22 1.22 10.96
N GLU A 25 1.19 0.05 10.33
CA GLU A 25 2.20 -0.39 9.37
C GLU A 25 1.74 -0.31 7.90
N ASN A 26 0.51 0.15 7.65
CA ASN A 26 -0.18 -0.04 6.38
C ASN A 26 -0.74 1.28 5.81
N PHE A 27 0.00 2.38 5.94
CA PHE A 27 -0.39 3.67 5.39
C PHE A 27 0.81 4.43 4.82
N ASP A 28 0.53 5.33 3.87
CA ASP A 28 1.52 6.26 3.36
C ASP A 28 0.91 7.65 3.09
N VAL A 29 1.72 8.69 3.22
CA VAL A 29 1.33 10.09 3.03
C VAL A 29 1.68 10.52 1.61
N SER A 30 0.75 11.22 0.95
CA SER A 30 0.99 11.70 -0.42
C SER A 30 2.21 12.63 -0.46
N PRO A 31 2.95 12.69 -1.59
CA PRO A 31 4.19 13.48 -1.67
C PRO A 31 4.01 14.98 -1.38
N ASP A 32 2.82 15.52 -1.65
CA ASP A 32 2.44 16.90 -1.34
C ASP A 32 2.02 17.12 0.13
N GLY A 33 2.00 16.07 0.94
CA GLY A 33 1.58 16.08 2.34
C GLY A 33 0.09 16.36 2.55
N SER A 34 -0.76 16.29 1.51
CA SER A 34 -2.17 16.66 1.60
C SER A 34 -3.10 15.50 1.97
N LYS A 35 -2.67 14.25 1.79
CA LYS A 35 -3.47 13.05 2.03
C LYS A 35 -2.69 11.96 2.71
N VAL A 36 -3.42 11.04 3.33
CA VAL A 36 -2.91 9.73 3.74
C VAL A 36 -3.75 8.64 3.08
N ALA A 37 -3.08 7.63 2.54
CA ALA A 37 -3.68 6.43 1.97
C ALA A 37 -3.42 5.24 2.89
N TRP A 38 -4.37 4.32 2.98
CA TRP A 38 -4.15 3.02 3.62
C TRP A 38 -5.05 1.96 2.99
N ASN A 39 -4.64 0.69 3.03
CA ASN A 39 -5.47 -0.41 2.56
C ASN A 39 -6.46 -0.79 3.68
N ALA A 40 -7.70 -1.04 3.30
CA ALA A 40 -8.66 -1.73 4.15
C ALA A 40 -8.63 -3.18 3.69
N PHE A 41 -7.73 -4.00 4.27
CA PHE A 41 -7.56 -5.40 3.85
C PHE A 41 -8.91 -6.10 3.76
N ASP A 42 -9.21 -6.58 2.56
CA ASP A 42 -10.43 -7.31 2.26
C ASP A 42 -10.06 -8.45 1.30
N PRO A 43 -10.35 -9.72 1.65
CA PRO A 43 -9.98 -10.86 0.83
C PRO A 43 -10.79 -10.96 -0.47
N VAL A 44 -11.90 -10.23 -0.60
CA VAL A 44 -12.82 -10.29 -1.75
C VAL A 44 -12.92 -8.97 -2.52
N ALA A 45 -12.48 -7.85 -1.95
CA ALA A 45 -12.50 -6.55 -2.60
C ALA A 45 -11.15 -5.82 -2.50
N GLY A 46 -10.78 -5.09 -3.56
CA GLY A 46 -9.64 -4.19 -3.54
C GLY A 46 -10.08 -2.80 -3.07
N LEU A 47 -9.80 -2.46 -1.81
CA LEU A 47 -10.22 -1.19 -1.22
C LEU A 47 -9.02 -0.44 -0.62
N ILE A 48 -8.86 0.81 -1.07
CA ILE A 48 -7.93 1.78 -0.50
C ILE A 48 -8.75 2.93 0.05
N ARG A 49 -8.40 3.39 1.24
CA ARG A 49 -8.99 4.59 1.85
C ARG A 49 -8.02 5.75 1.72
N LEU A 50 -8.58 6.92 1.40
CA LEU A 50 -7.85 8.17 1.26
C LEU A 50 -8.46 9.18 2.21
N LEU A 51 -7.67 9.72 3.14
CA LEU A 51 -8.09 10.83 4.00
C LEU A 51 -7.40 12.11 3.55
N SER A 52 -8.18 13.18 3.37
CA SER A 52 -7.66 14.53 3.13
C SER A 52 -7.38 15.25 4.45
N PHE A 53 -6.16 15.76 4.64
CA PHE A 53 -5.81 16.58 5.80
C PHE A 53 -6.40 17.99 5.76
N GLU A 54 -6.88 18.44 4.60
CA GLU A 54 -7.52 19.75 4.47
C GLU A 54 -8.88 19.81 5.19
N ASN A 55 -9.69 18.75 5.04
CA ASN A 55 -11.07 18.73 5.49
C ASN A 55 -11.43 17.53 6.37
N GLY A 56 -10.46 16.64 6.65
CA GLY A 56 -10.64 15.45 7.47
C GLY A 56 -11.57 14.39 6.88
N LYS A 57 -11.95 14.50 5.59
CA LYS A 57 -12.84 13.54 4.95
C LYS A 57 -12.07 12.34 4.43
N THR A 58 -12.64 11.16 4.66
CA THR A 58 -12.19 9.89 4.09
C THR A 58 -13.04 9.53 2.88
N SER A 59 -12.41 9.09 1.79
CA SER A 59 -13.04 8.50 0.61
C SER A 59 -12.49 7.11 0.36
N GLU A 60 -13.32 6.25 -0.24
CA GLU A 60 -12.92 4.91 -0.66
C GLU A 60 -12.59 4.88 -2.15
N LEU A 61 -11.49 4.23 -2.49
CA LEU A 61 -11.01 3.97 -3.84
C LEU A 61 -11.11 2.46 -4.07
N LYS A 62 -12.04 2.06 -4.93
CA LYS A 62 -12.21 0.66 -5.32
C LYS A 62 -11.26 0.32 -6.46
N ILE A 63 -10.54 -0.78 -6.33
CA ILE A 63 -9.56 -1.24 -7.31
C ILE A 63 -10.21 -2.34 -8.15
N GLU A 64 -10.48 -2.02 -9.41
CA GLU A 64 -11.22 -2.92 -10.30
C GLU A 64 -10.41 -4.17 -10.63
N GLY A 65 -10.99 -5.36 -10.41
CA GLY A 65 -10.37 -6.63 -10.77
C GLY A 65 -9.32 -7.15 -9.77
N TRP A 66 -9.10 -6.46 -8.65
CA TRP A 66 -8.12 -6.84 -7.62
C TRP A 66 -8.75 -6.91 -6.24
N ASN A 67 -8.11 -7.67 -5.35
CA ASN A 67 -8.51 -7.94 -3.97
C ASN A 67 -7.27 -8.23 -3.11
N ALA A 68 -7.47 -8.47 -1.81
CA ALA A 68 -6.40 -8.87 -0.89
C ALA A 68 -5.18 -7.92 -0.97
N LEU A 69 -5.45 -6.61 -0.97
CA LEU A 69 -4.42 -5.59 -1.03
C LEU A 69 -3.66 -5.54 0.29
N SER A 70 -2.33 -5.51 0.22
CA SER A 70 -1.43 -5.55 1.37
C SER A 70 -0.58 -4.27 1.46
N SER A 71 0.66 -4.27 0.96
CA SER A 71 1.51 -3.08 0.94
C SER A 71 0.94 -1.98 0.05
N LEU A 72 1.24 -0.73 0.39
CA LEU A 72 1.00 0.42 -0.46
C LEU A 72 2.03 1.54 -0.22
N ASP A 73 2.45 2.19 -1.31
CA ASP A 73 3.34 3.35 -1.28
C ASP A 73 2.89 4.35 -2.35
N TRP A 74 2.88 5.64 -2.05
CA TRP A 74 2.54 6.67 -3.03
C TRP A 74 3.59 6.78 -4.12
N ALA A 75 3.15 6.90 -5.36
CA ALA A 75 4.03 7.37 -6.42
C ALA A 75 4.42 8.83 -6.17
N MET A 76 5.69 9.17 -6.43
CA MET A 76 6.23 10.50 -6.16
C MET A 76 5.57 11.63 -6.95
N ASP A 77 4.89 11.32 -8.05
CA ASP A 77 4.12 12.30 -8.82
C ASP A 77 2.71 12.56 -8.26
N GLY A 78 2.31 11.84 -7.21
CA GLY A 78 1.03 11.97 -6.51
C GLY A 78 -0.19 11.47 -7.31
N LYS A 79 0.00 10.80 -8.45
CA LYS A 79 -1.11 10.37 -9.33
C LYS A 79 -1.62 8.97 -9.06
N GLY A 80 -0.95 8.22 -8.20
CA GLY A 80 -1.28 6.84 -7.91
C GLY A 80 -0.43 6.24 -6.81
N LEU A 81 -0.60 4.94 -6.63
CA LEU A 81 -0.01 4.13 -5.58
C LEU A 81 0.60 2.87 -6.20
N PHE A 82 1.74 2.45 -5.69
CA PHE A 82 2.23 1.09 -5.85
C PHE A 82 1.56 0.24 -4.77
N VAL A 83 0.92 -0.87 -5.15
CA VAL A 83 0.11 -1.67 -4.23
C VAL A 83 0.33 -3.14 -4.51
N SER A 84 0.54 -3.96 -3.49
CA SER A 84 0.58 -5.42 -3.67
C SER A 84 -0.80 -6.03 -3.49
N SER A 85 -1.17 -6.97 -4.36
CA SER A 85 -2.22 -7.97 -4.14
C SER A 85 -1.57 -9.31 -3.81
N VAL A 86 -1.98 -9.96 -2.73
CA VAL A 86 -1.33 -11.17 -2.22
C VAL A 86 -2.32 -12.33 -2.10
N THR A 87 -1.89 -13.52 -2.49
CA THR A 87 -2.58 -14.78 -2.23
C THR A 87 -1.72 -15.68 -1.34
N LEU A 88 -2.22 -16.89 -1.02
CA LEU A 88 -1.44 -17.88 -0.26
C LEU A 88 -0.22 -18.43 -1.02
N ARG A 89 -0.09 -18.14 -2.32
CA ARG A 89 0.93 -18.75 -3.19
C ARG A 89 1.74 -17.71 -3.95
N ASP A 90 1.11 -16.63 -4.35
CA ASP A 90 1.68 -15.65 -5.25
C ASP A 90 1.37 -14.23 -4.77
N SER A 91 2.01 -13.26 -5.42
CA SER A 91 1.73 -11.85 -5.26
C SER A 91 1.92 -11.11 -6.56
N THR A 92 1.20 -10.00 -6.70
CA THR A 92 1.32 -9.09 -7.84
C THR A 92 1.49 -7.67 -7.34
N LEU A 93 2.53 -6.98 -7.80
CA LEU A 93 2.71 -5.54 -7.61
C LEU A 93 1.96 -4.80 -8.71
N LEU A 94 1.15 -3.83 -8.30
CA LEU A 94 0.28 -3.02 -9.13
C LEU A 94 0.71 -1.56 -9.07
N TYR A 95 0.52 -0.83 -10.16
CA TYR A 95 0.32 0.61 -10.12
C TYR A 95 -1.18 0.90 -10.23
N VAL A 96 -1.72 1.64 -9.26
CA VAL A 96 -3.12 2.00 -9.19
C VAL A 96 -3.24 3.52 -9.25
N ASP A 97 -4.01 4.04 -10.19
CA ASP A 97 -4.29 5.48 -10.23
C ASP A 97 -5.42 5.89 -9.28
N LEU A 98 -5.58 7.20 -9.07
CA LEU A 98 -6.63 7.75 -8.21
C LEU A 98 -8.06 7.62 -8.79
N GLN A 99 -8.24 6.93 -9.91
CA GLN A 99 -9.55 6.52 -10.45
C GLN A 99 -9.84 5.04 -10.20
N GLY A 100 -8.91 4.30 -9.60
CA GLY A 100 -9.08 2.89 -9.24
C GLY A 100 -8.68 1.94 -10.36
N ARG A 101 -8.06 2.44 -11.43
CA ARG A 101 -7.54 1.62 -12.52
C ARG A 101 -6.18 1.07 -12.13
N ALA A 102 -6.02 -0.24 -12.25
CA ALA A 102 -4.81 -0.94 -11.87
C ALA A 102 -4.08 -1.51 -13.09
N ASN A 103 -2.75 -1.41 -13.08
CA ASN A 103 -1.85 -2.03 -14.04
C ASN A 103 -0.89 -2.94 -13.29
N ALA A 104 -0.83 -4.22 -13.66
CA ALA A 104 0.15 -5.14 -13.08
C ALA A 104 1.56 -4.81 -13.60
N LEU A 105 2.50 -4.61 -12.69
CA LEU A 105 3.90 -4.31 -12.99
C LEU A 105 4.79 -5.54 -12.86
N TRP A 106 4.52 -6.37 -11.85
CA TRP A 106 5.33 -7.53 -11.51
C TRP A 106 4.48 -8.61 -10.86
N HIS A 107 4.70 -9.86 -11.22
CA HIS A 107 4.05 -11.02 -10.63
C HIS A 107 5.11 -12.04 -10.21
N GLN A 108 4.89 -12.71 -9.08
CA GLN A 108 5.78 -13.77 -8.60
C GLN A 108 5.04 -14.84 -7.81
N ASP A 109 5.53 -16.08 -7.90
CA ASP A 109 5.11 -17.24 -7.12
C ASP A 109 5.68 -17.21 -5.67
N TYR A 110 5.61 -16.04 -5.04
CA TYR A 110 5.98 -15.78 -3.65
C TYR A 110 4.90 -14.90 -3.01
N PRO A 111 4.35 -15.26 -1.84
CA PRO A 111 3.14 -14.65 -1.28
C PRO A 111 3.40 -13.30 -0.60
N GLU A 112 4.34 -12.51 -1.12
CA GLU A 112 4.69 -11.20 -0.60
C GLU A 112 5.37 -10.38 -1.70
N THR A 113 5.01 -9.11 -1.83
CA THR A 113 5.72 -8.13 -2.65
C THR A 113 5.41 -6.73 -2.10
N TRP A 114 6.26 -5.76 -2.41
CA TRP A 114 6.02 -4.34 -2.19
C TRP A 114 6.81 -3.53 -3.22
N GLY A 115 6.52 -2.23 -3.31
CA GLY A 115 7.16 -1.34 -4.27
C GLY A 115 7.38 0.05 -3.68
N ALA A 116 8.62 0.38 -3.31
CA ALA A 116 8.96 1.69 -2.74
C ALA A 116 9.64 2.58 -3.80
N PRO A 117 9.02 3.70 -4.21
CA PRO A 117 9.61 4.56 -5.23
C PRO A 117 10.80 5.35 -4.70
N SER A 118 11.78 5.63 -5.56
CA SER A 118 12.85 6.58 -5.26
C SER A 118 12.28 8.00 -5.15
N PRO A 119 12.88 8.90 -4.33
CA PRO A 119 12.38 10.27 -4.16
C PRO A 119 12.32 11.09 -5.45
N ASP A 120 13.14 10.76 -6.45
CA ASP A 120 13.13 11.39 -7.78
C ASP A 120 12.05 10.79 -8.72
N GLY A 121 11.36 9.73 -8.30
CA GLY A 121 10.33 9.03 -9.06
C GLY A 121 10.86 8.22 -10.26
N HIS A 122 12.17 8.05 -10.41
CA HIS A 122 12.76 7.38 -11.57
C HIS A 122 13.02 5.88 -11.39
N HIS A 123 13.04 5.41 -10.14
CA HIS A 123 13.31 4.02 -9.81
C HIS A 123 12.27 3.49 -8.82
N LEU A 124 12.08 2.18 -8.83
CA LEU A 124 11.20 1.48 -7.91
C LEU A 124 11.98 0.33 -7.29
N ALA A 125 12.20 0.37 -5.98
CA ALA A 125 12.68 -0.79 -5.24
C ALA A 125 11.50 -1.75 -5.07
N MET A 126 11.73 -3.04 -5.34
CA MET A 126 10.68 -4.06 -5.25
C MET A 126 11.19 -5.28 -4.51
N LEU A 127 10.30 -5.93 -3.76
CA LEU A 127 10.59 -7.23 -3.15
C LEU A 127 10.44 -8.35 -4.17
N GLY A 128 11.54 -9.01 -4.51
CA GLY A 128 11.56 -10.28 -5.23
C GLY A 128 11.76 -11.43 -4.25
N GLY A 129 10.93 -12.47 -4.33
CA GLY A 129 11.02 -13.65 -3.50
C GLY A 129 10.94 -14.94 -4.30
N THR A 130 11.60 -15.99 -3.79
CA THR A 130 11.44 -17.36 -4.28
C THR A 130 11.25 -18.27 -3.07
N GLN A 131 10.44 -19.32 -3.22
CA GLN A 131 10.22 -20.29 -2.15
C GLN A 131 10.24 -21.71 -2.73
N ASP A 132 11.21 -22.50 -2.31
CA ASP A 132 11.24 -23.92 -2.62
C ASP A 132 10.28 -24.68 -1.70
N ARG A 133 9.45 -25.53 -2.31
CA ARG A 133 8.49 -26.37 -1.59
C ARG A 133 8.78 -27.84 -1.91
N ASN A 134 9.21 -28.59 -0.89
CA ASN A 134 9.48 -30.02 -0.99
C ASN A 134 8.53 -30.80 -0.09
N VAL A 135 8.08 -31.96 -0.55
CA VAL A 135 7.30 -32.92 0.25
C VAL A 135 8.11 -34.21 0.33
N TRP A 136 8.30 -34.72 1.56
CA TRP A 136 9.01 -35.97 1.81
C TRP A 136 8.06 -36.97 2.44
N MET A 137 8.02 -38.18 1.88
CA MET A 137 7.36 -39.31 2.51
C MET A 137 8.35 -39.96 3.46
N LEU A 138 7.99 -40.00 4.73
CA LEU A 138 8.65 -40.82 5.72
C LEU A 138 7.91 -42.17 5.68
N GLU A 139 8.65 -43.28 5.60
CA GLU A 139 8.14 -44.65 5.84
C GLU A 139 8.89 -45.31 7.01
N ASN A 140 8.24 -46.24 7.72
CA ASN A 140 8.80 -47.08 8.80
C ASN A 140 9.26 -46.36 10.09
N PHE A 141 8.34 -45.71 10.80
CA PHE A 141 8.47 -45.25 12.19
C PHE A 141 7.33 -45.79 13.04
#